data_AF-A0A7K4H478-F1
#
_entry.id   AF-A0A7K4H478-F1
#
_cell.length_a   1.000
_cell.length_b   1.000
_cell.length_c   1.000
_cell.angle_alpha   90.00
_cell.angle_beta   90.00
_cell.angle_gamma   90.00
#
_symmetry.space_group_name_H-M   'P 1'
#
loop_
_entity.id
_entity.type
_entity.pdbx_description
1 polymer ?
#
loop_
_entity_poly.entity_id
_entity_poly.type
_entity_poly.pdbx_seq_one_letter_code
_entity_poly.pdbx_strand_id
1 'polypeptide(L)'
;MRLERGVIVISQDEMKDLTKDLDDKVVKALQNKVDSYEKEINELKDILEKKDEEIASLAKSKDELSSELEEFRRKLSDLDSKAGDLEKLNSEVYDLKKTITLKDNEINKLEAEMDETKPKVAELTKNNEELKKSITEKESKIKELTDAITEKEKAFDDQKSRLEKVETELSALKPAAPAEYTSEERLVCPSCGARGKDLKVEEDKSKVLSYVGHAPMYAKNNVCKKCGYKF
;
A
#
# COMPACT_ATOMS: atom_id res chain seq x y z
N MET A 1 69.95 -135.32 60.15
CA MET A 1 68.69 -135.98 59.73
C MET A 1 68.50 -135.73 58.25
N ARG A 2 68.30 -136.81 57.48
CA ARG A 2 68.07 -136.82 56.03
C ARG A 2 66.87 -135.93 55.66
N LEU A 3 67.06 -135.07 54.66
CA LEU A 3 65.97 -134.48 53.88
C LEU A 3 65.53 -135.51 52.83
N GLU A 4 64.43 -136.21 53.06
CA GLU A 4 63.76 -136.98 52.00
C GLU A 4 63.01 -135.99 51.11
N ARG A 5 63.64 -135.59 49.99
CA ARG A 5 62.92 -134.97 48.87
C ARG A 5 62.18 -136.08 48.14
N GLY A 6 60.90 -136.26 48.44
CA GLY A 6 60.00 -137.04 47.61
C GLY A 6 59.95 -136.45 46.20
N VAL A 7 60.49 -137.18 45.23
CA VAL A 7 60.39 -136.84 43.80
C VAL A 7 59.01 -137.30 43.34
N ILE A 8 58.10 -136.36 43.13
CA ILE A 8 56.81 -136.62 42.47
C ILE A 8 57.13 -136.85 40.99
N VAL A 9 57.00 -138.09 40.51
CA VAL A 9 57.15 -138.44 39.09
C VAL A 9 55.78 -138.28 38.44
N ILE A 10 55.55 -137.13 37.81
CA ILE A 10 54.36 -136.89 36.98
C ILE A 10 54.61 -137.54 35.61
N SER A 11 53.65 -138.30 35.09
CA SER A 11 53.75 -138.92 33.78
C SER A 11 53.69 -137.88 32.65
N GLN A 12 54.30 -138.19 31.50
CA GLN A 12 54.32 -137.28 30.34
C GLN A 12 52.91 -136.96 29.81
N ASP A 13 51.93 -137.82 30.07
CA ASP A 13 50.53 -137.63 29.68
C ASP A 13 49.77 -136.73 30.67
N GLU A 14 50.01 -136.85 31.98
CA GLU A 14 49.47 -135.92 32.98
C GLU A 14 49.96 -134.47 32.75
N MET A 15 51.23 -134.29 32.37
CA MET A 15 51.77 -132.97 32.01
C MET A 15 51.10 -132.36 30.77
N LYS A 16 50.76 -133.18 29.76
CA LYS A 16 50.03 -132.72 28.57
C LYS A 16 48.59 -132.31 28.92
N ASP A 17 47.92 -133.08 29.77
CA ASP A 17 46.56 -132.77 30.21
C ASP A 17 46.49 -131.49 31.05
N LEU A 18 47.45 -131.30 31.97
CA LEU A 18 47.61 -130.06 32.74
C LEU A 18 47.89 -128.85 31.84
N THR A 19 48.71 -129.02 30.80
CA THR A 19 49.00 -127.95 29.83
C THR A 19 47.75 -127.59 29.04
N LYS A 20 46.99 -128.58 28.57
CA LYS A 20 45.76 -128.39 27.82
C LYS A 20 44.66 -127.71 28.65
N ASP A 21 44.48 -128.10 29.92
CA ASP A 21 43.52 -127.44 30.83
C ASP A 21 43.92 -125.98 31.12
N LEU A 22 45.21 -125.70 31.27
CA LEU A 22 45.71 -124.33 31.41
C LEU A 22 45.45 -123.51 30.14
N ASP A 23 45.75 -124.07 28.97
CA ASP A 23 45.50 -123.42 27.67
C ASP A 23 44.00 -123.14 27.46
N ASP A 24 43.11 -124.11 27.74
CA ASP A 24 41.66 -123.94 27.64
C ASP A 24 41.12 -122.86 28.58
N LYS A 25 41.66 -122.75 29.80
CA LYS A 25 41.30 -121.69 30.76
C LYS A 25 41.75 -120.32 30.28
N VAL A 26 42.98 -120.21 29.77
CA VAL A 26 43.52 -118.95 29.23
C VAL A 26 42.73 -118.51 28.00
N VAL A 27 42.46 -119.43 27.06
CA VAL A 27 41.66 -119.15 25.86
C VAL A 27 40.26 -118.68 26.23
N LYS A 28 39.56 -119.35 27.15
CA LYS A 28 38.23 -118.91 27.61
C LYS A 28 38.27 -117.53 28.28
N ALA A 29 39.28 -117.26 29.10
CA ALA A 29 39.42 -115.95 29.75
C ALA A 29 39.69 -114.82 28.74
N LEU A 30 40.50 -115.09 27.72
CA LEU A 30 40.73 -114.15 26.62
C LEU A 30 39.49 -113.94 25.77
N GLN A 31 38.74 -115.01 25.44
CA GLN A 31 37.50 -114.94 24.69
C GLN A 31 36.46 -114.06 25.40
N ASN A 32 36.27 -114.26 26.72
CA ASN A 32 35.35 -113.43 27.50
C ASN A 32 35.74 -111.94 27.49
N LYS A 33 37.04 -111.62 27.48
CA LYS A 33 37.51 -110.24 27.35
C LYS A 33 37.25 -109.67 25.96
N VAL A 34 37.48 -110.47 24.91
CA VAL A 34 37.17 -110.08 23.51
C VAL A 34 35.68 -109.79 23.39
N ASP A 35 34.82 -110.68 23.85
CA ASP A 35 33.36 -110.50 23.80
C ASP A 35 32.91 -109.25 24.60
N SER A 36 33.57 -108.95 25.72
CA SER A 36 33.32 -107.73 26.50
C SER A 36 33.72 -106.47 25.73
N TYR A 37 34.92 -106.45 25.15
CA TYR A 37 35.39 -105.32 24.36
C TYR A 37 34.58 -105.12 23.08
N GLU A 38 34.11 -106.19 22.44
CA GLU A 38 33.22 -106.08 21.28
C GLU A 38 31.90 -105.41 21.62
N LYS A 39 31.32 -105.72 22.80
CA LYS A 39 30.12 -105.03 23.30
C LYS A 39 30.38 -103.55 23.54
N GLU A 40 31.45 -103.21 24.25
CA GLU A 40 31.84 -101.82 24.51
C GLU A 40 32.10 -101.04 23.21
N ILE A 41 32.75 -101.65 22.22
CA ILE A 41 32.99 -101.04 20.90
C ILE A 41 31.66 -100.74 20.19
N ASN A 42 30.70 -101.65 20.24
CA ASN A 42 29.40 -101.43 19.60
C ASN A 42 28.60 -100.33 20.31
N GLU A 43 28.60 -100.31 21.65
CA GLU A 43 27.98 -99.23 22.42
C GLU A 43 28.60 -97.86 22.11
N LEU A 44 29.93 -97.79 22.02
CA LEU A 44 30.64 -96.57 21.65
C LEU A 44 30.32 -96.12 20.22
N LYS A 45 30.15 -97.04 19.27
CA LYS A 45 29.73 -96.71 17.90
C LYS A 45 28.32 -96.12 17.88
N ASP A 46 27.37 -96.72 18.58
CA ASP A 46 25.99 -96.21 18.67
C ASP A 46 25.94 -94.82 19.30
N ILE A 47 26.77 -94.56 20.31
CA ILE A 47 26.90 -93.23 20.92
C ILE A 47 27.48 -92.23 19.92
N LEU A 48 28.51 -92.62 19.17
CA LEU A 48 29.17 -91.76 18.19
C LEU A 48 28.22 -91.37 17.06
N GLU A 49 27.44 -92.32 16.54
CA GLU A 49 26.41 -92.05 15.52
C GLU A 49 25.35 -91.04 16.03
N LYS A 50 24.84 -91.23 17.24
CA LYS A 50 23.91 -90.28 17.87
C LYS A 50 24.51 -88.89 18.06
N LYS A 51 25.81 -88.81 18.39
CA LYS A 51 26.52 -87.53 18.53
C LYS A 51 26.73 -86.85 17.19
N ASP A 52 27.01 -87.59 16.13
CA ASP A 52 27.12 -87.04 14.77
C ASP A 52 25.76 -86.48 14.29
N GLU A 53 24.66 -87.17 14.56
CA GLU A 53 23.31 -86.66 14.29
C GLU A 53 23.00 -85.37 15.07
N GLU A 54 23.35 -85.32 16.36
CA GLU A 54 23.17 -84.13 17.21
C GLU A 54 24.00 -82.95 16.67
N ILE A 55 25.26 -83.18 16.30
CA ILE A 55 26.13 -82.15 15.70
C ILE A 55 25.55 -81.64 14.39
N ALA A 56 25.04 -82.51 13.52
CA ALA A 56 24.43 -82.12 12.26
C ALA A 56 23.17 -81.25 12.48
N SER A 57 22.37 -81.57 13.51
CA SER A 57 21.19 -80.79 13.87
C SER A 57 21.54 -79.39 14.41
N LEU A 58 22.56 -79.31 15.26
CA LEU A 58 23.06 -78.06 15.82
C LEU A 58 23.69 -77.18 14.73
N ALA A 59 24.39 -77.77 13.76
CA ALA A 59 24.94 -77.06 12.62
C ALA A 59 23.84 -76.38 11.79
N LYS A 60 22.76 -77.11 11.47
CA LYS A 60 21.60 -76.53 10.76
C LYS A 60 20.96 -75.38 11.53
N SER A 61 20.70 -75.56 12.83
CA SER A 61 20.13 -74.51 13.67
C SER A 61 21.03 -73.27 13.75
N LYS A 62 22.35 -73.46 13.79
CA LYS A 62 23.31 -72.35 13.75
C LYS A 62 23.23 -71.57 12.44
N ASP A 63 23.10 -72.25 11.31
CA ASP A 63 23.00 -71.60 10.00
C ASP A 63 21.69 -70.82 9.84
N GLU A 64 20.58 -71.36 10.36
CA GLU A 64 19.28 -70.69 10.43
C GLU A 64 19.36 -69.41 11.28
N LEU A 65 19.86 -69.52 12.51
CA LEU A 65 20.05 -68.37 13.42
C LEU A 65 20.99 -67.32 12.83
N SER A 66 22.04 -67.74 12.12
CA SER A 66 22.94 -66.82 11.43
C SER A 66 22.22 -66.05 10.31
N SER A 67 21.32 -66.70 9.60
CA SER A 67 20.53 -66.08 8.53
C SER A 67 19.53 -65.07 9.09
N GLU A 68 18.85 -65.41 10.18
CA GLU A 68 17.94 -64.49 10.89
C GLU A 68 18.68 -63.26 11.45
N LEU A 69 19.88 -63.45 12.01
CA LEU A 69 20.71 -62.35 12.49
C LEU A 69 21.08 -61.36 11.38
N GLU A 70 21.42 -61.85 10.20
CA GLU A 70 21.70 -61.00 9.04
C GLU A 70 20.44 -60.25 8.57
N GLU A 71 19.27 -60.88 8.60
CA GLU A 71 18.01 -60.21 8.30
C GLU A 71 17.70 -59.10 9.31
N PHE A 72 17.88 -59.35 10.60
CA PHE A 72 17.69 -58.34 11.64
C PHE A 72 18.68 -57.18 11.53
N ARG A 73 19.94 -57.45 11.17
CA ARG A 73 20.94 -56.40 10.88
C ARG A 73 20.50 -55.50 9.74
N ARG A 74 19.95 -56.06 8.66
CA ARG A 74 19.41 -55.27 7.54
C ARG A 74 18.23 -54.42 7.97
N LYS A 75 17.27 -55.00 8.71
CA LYS A 75 16.12 -54.25 9.25
C LYS A 75 16.54 -53.10 10.17
N LEU A 76 17.56 -53.31 11.00
CA LEU A 76 18.11 -52.25 11.85
C LEU A 76 18.73 -51.13 11.02
N SER A 77 19.51 -51.46 9.99
CA SER A 77 20.08 -50.45 9.08
C SER A 77 18.99 -49.63 8.37
N ASP A 78 17.91 -50.27 7.92
CA ASP A 78 16.78 -49.58 7.29
C ASP A 78 16.04 -48.66 8.26
N LEU A 79 15.89 -49.09 9.52
CA LEU A 79 15.27 -48.26 10.56
C LEU A 79 16.14 -47.05 10.92
N ASP A 80 17.46 -47.22 10.97
CA ASP A 80 18.41 -46.13 11.22
C ASP A 80 18.35 -45.07 10.10
N SER A 81 18.32 -45.51 8.84
CA SER A 81 18.11 -44.61 7.70
C SER A 81 16.78 -43.83 7.81
N LYS A 82 15.69 -44.52 8.16
CA LYS A 82 14.38 -43.87 8.34
C LYS A 82 14.37 -42.88 9.49
N ALA A 83 15.10 -43.15 10.58
CA ALA A 83 15.25 -42.22 11.69
C ALA A 83 15.95 -40.94 11.23
N GLY A 84 17.03 -41.05 10.45
CA GLY A 84 17.72 -39.88 9.88
C GLY A 84 16.83 -39.05 8.92
N ASP A 85 15.97 -39.71 8.14
CA ASP A 85 15.03 -38.99 7.26
C ASP A 85 13.91 -38.29 8.06
N LEU A 86 13.45 -38.89 9.15
CA LEU A 86 12.50 -38.24 10.08
C LEU A 86 13.11 -36.98 10.73
N GLU A 87 14.38 -37.01 11.11
CA GLU A 87 15.07 -35.85 11.67
C GLU A 87 15.15 -34.69 10.67
N LYS A 88 15.50 -34.99 9.40
CA LYS A 88 15.51 -33.98 8.32
C LYS A 88 14.12 -33.38 8.11
N LEU A 89 13.09 -34.23 8.01
CA LEU A 89 11.71 -33.77 7.83
C LEU A 89 11.26 -32.88 8.99
N ASN A 90 11.66 -33.22 10.22
CA ASN A 90 11.32 -32.42 11.39
C ASN A 90 12.01 -31.03 11.36
N SER A 91 13.24 -30.94 10.86
CA SER A 91 13.92 -29.66 10.61
C SER A 91 13.20 -28.84 9.54
N GLU A 92 12.80 -29.45 8.43
CA GLU A 92 12.04 -28.77 7.37
C GLU A 92 10.70 -28.23 7.89
N VAL A 93 9.98 -29.02 8.69
CA VAL A 93 8.73 -28.59 9.33
C VAL A 93 8.95 -27.37 10.24
N TYR A 94 10.06 -27.34 10.98
CA TYR A 94 10.42 -26.19 11.82
C TYR A 94 10.66 -24.92 10.99
N ASP A 95 11.42 -25.02 9.91
CA ASP A 95 11.72 -23.89 9.03
C ASP A 95 10.47 -23.38 8.29
N LEU A 96 9.59 -24.28 7.86
CA LEU A 96 8.30 -23.92 7.27
C LEU A 96 7.40 -23.19 8.28
N LYS A 97 7.33 -23.66 9.54
CA LYS A 97 6.58 -22.98 10.60
C LYS A 97 7.09 -21.56 10.82
N LYS A 98 8.41 -21.38 10.89
CA LYS A 98 9.03 -20.06 11.03
C LYS A 98 8.67 -19.14 9.85
N THR A 99 8.69 -19.68 8.64
CA THR A 99 8.33 -18.93 7.42
C THR A 99 6.87 -18.50 7.42
N ILE A 100 5.96 -19.39 7.86
CA ILE A 100 4.53 -19.08 8.02
C ILE A 100 4.35 -17.93 9.00
N THR A 101 4.98 -17.98 10.19
CA THR A 101 4.88 -16.89 11.17
C THR A 101 5.38 -15.55 10.63
N LEU A 102 6.46 -15.55 9.83
CA LEU A 102 6.95 -14.33 9.20
C LEU A 102 5.96 -13.76 8.16
N LYS A 103 5.34 -14.64 7.37
CA LYS A 103 4.32 -14.27 6.38
C LYS A 103 3.04 -13.76 7.02
N ASP A 104 2.59 -14.37 8.12
CA ASP A 104 1.42 -13.90 8.88
C ASP A 104 1.67 -12.49 9.44
N ASN A 105 2.86 -12.22 9.97
CA ASN A 105 3.23 -10.87 10.44
C ASN A 105 3.26 -9.84 9.29
N GLU A 106 3.73 -10.24 8.10
CA GLU A 106 3.72 -9.38 6.91
C GLU A 106 2.30 -9.07 6.44
N ILE A 107 1.40 -10.06 6.44
CA ILE A 107 -0.03 -9.89 6.14
C ILE A 107 -0.66 -8.90 7.11
N ASN A 108 -0.50 -9.10 8.41
CA ASN A 108 -1.06 -8.20 9.43
C ASN A 108 -0.58 -6.76 9.26
N LYS A 109 0.68 -6.57 8.87
CA LYS A 109 1.24 -5.24 8.60
C LYS A 109 0.57 -4.60 7.37
N LEU A 110 0.43 -5.35 6.28
CA LEU A 110 -0.22 -4.86 5.06
C LEU A 110 -1.71 -4.56 5.29
N GLU A 111 -2.40 -5.35 6.09
CA GLU A 111 -3.79 -5.10 6.48
C GLU A 111 -3.92 -3.79 7.26
N ALA A 112 -3.02 -3.53 8.22
CA ALA A 112 -3.00 -2.27 8.95
C ALA A 112 -2.72 -1.06 8.04
N GLU A 113 -1.76 -1.17 7.11
CA GLU A 113 -1.48 -0.11 6.13
C GLU A 113 -2.69 0.15 5.20
N MET A 114 -3.42 -0.91 4.82
CA MET A 114 -4.65 -0.79 4.05
C MET A 114 -5.76 -0.09 4.84
N ASP A 115 -5.94 -0.44 6.11
CA ASP A 115 -6.93 0.19 6.99
C ASP A 115 -6.62 1.66 7.27
N GLU A 116 -5.35 2.06 7.30
CA GLU A 116 -4.94 3.46 7.41
C GLU A 116 -5.13 4.26 6.12
N THR A 117 -4.95 3.63 4.95
CA THR A 117 -5.02 4.32 3.66
C THR A 117 -6.44 4.50 3.15
N LYS A 118 -7.34 3.56 3.45
CA LYS A 118 -8.76 3.61 3.07
C LYS A 118 -9.49 4.90 3.52
N PRO A 119 -9.41 5.37 4.79
CA PRO A 119 -10.06 6.61 5.20
C PRO A 119 -9.42 7.85 4.55
N LYS A 120 -8.10 7.87 4.33
CA LYS A 120 -7.41 8.97 3.63
C LYS A 120 -7.92 9.13 2.21
N VAL A 121 -8.14 8.02 1.50
CA VAL A 121 -8.72 8.04 0.14
C VAL A 121 -10.16 8.56 0.17
N ALA A 122 -10.97 8.14 1.14
CA ALA A 122 -12.35 8.63 1.31
C ALA A 122 -12.38 10.15 1.59
N GLU A 123 -11.50 10.64 2.46
CA GLU A 123 -11.37 12.06 2.79
C GLU A 123 -10.94 12.89 1.58
N LEU A 124 -9.90 12.45 0.86
CA LEU A 124 -9.46 13.12 -0.36
C LEU A 124 -10.55 13.14 -1.43
N THR A 125 -11.33 12.07 -1.56
CA THR A 125 -12.46 12.01 -2.49
C THR A 125 -13.51 13.07 -2.14
N LYS A 126 -13.90 13.14 -0.86
CA LYS A 126 -14.85 14.15 -0.36
C LYS A 126 -14.34 15.58 -0.60
N ASN A 127 -13.08 15.86 -0.26
CA ASN A 127 -12.48 17.17 -0.49
C ASN A 127 -12.48 17.56 -1.98
N ASN A 128 -12.24 16.60 -2.87
CA ASN A 128 -12.26 16.82 -4.31
C ASN A 128 -13.69 17.15 -4.81
N GLU A 129 -14.72 16.50 -4.28
CA GLU A 129 -16.12 16.82 -4.58
C GLU A 129 -16.50 18.23 -4.09
N GLU A 130 -16.08 18.61 -2.89
CA GLU A 130 -16.32 19.96 -2.33
C GLU A 130 -15.63 21.04 -3.16
N LEU A 131 -14.37 20.82 -3.54
CA LEU A 131 -13.63 21.73 -4.41
C LEU A 131 -14.30 21.87 -5.78
N LYS A 132 -14.78 20.78 -6.37
CA LYS A 132 -15.54 20.83 -7.63
C LYS A 132 -16.81 21.68 -7.51
N LYS A 133 -17.59 21.50 -6.44
CA LYS A 133 -18.77 22.33 -6.18
C LYS A 133 -18.39 23.82 -6.07
N SER A 134 -17.36 24.13 -5.28
CA SER A 134 -16.89 25.51 -5.13
C SER A 134 -16.43 26.14 -6.46
N ILE A 135 -15.76 25.36 -7.31
CA ILE A 135 -15.38 25.80 -8.66
C ILE A 135 -16.63 26.13 -9.48
N THR A 136 -17.62 25.24 -9.53
CA THR A 136 -18.86 25.48 -10.30
C THR A 136 -19.64 26.70 -9.80
N GLU A 137 -19.68 26.94 -8.49
CA GLU A 137 -20.32 28.14 -7.90
C GLU A 137 -19.58 29.42 -8.30
N LYS A 138 -18.25 29.40 -8.25
CA LYS A 138 -17.42 30.54 -8.67
C LYS A 138 -17.54 30.81 -10.16
N GLU A 139 -17.59 29.77 -11.00
CA GLU A 139 -17.80 29.89 -12.44
C GLU A 139 -19.16 30.53 -12.76
N SER A 140 -20.24 30.12 -12.06
CA SER A 140 -21.56 30.76 -12.19
C SER A 140 -21.51 32.24 -11.81
N LYS A 141 -20.84 32.57 -10.70
CA LYS A 141 -20.73 33.95 -10.23
C LYS A 141 -19.88 34.82 -11.16
N ILE A 142 -18.82 34.26 -11.74
CA ILE A 142 -18.03 34.93 -12.78
C ILE A 142 -18.91 35.24 -13.99
N LYS A 143 -19.73 34.28 -14.42
CA LYS A 143 -20.67 34.49 -15.54
C LYS A 143 -21.67 35.60 -15.23
N GLU A 144 -22.32 35.58 -14.06
CA GLU A 144 -23.26 36.62 -13.63
C GLU A 144 -22.60 38.01 -13.60
N LEU A 145 -21.39 38.11 -13.05
CA LEU A 145 -20.64 39.38 -13.02
C LEU A 145 -20.24 39.84 -14.42
N THR A 146 -19.88 38.92 -15.30
CA THR A 146 -19.55 39.22 -16.70
C THR A 146 -20.79 39.76 -17.42
N ASP A 147 -21.93 39.09 -17.30
CA ASP A 147 -23.20 39.54 -17.89
C ASP A 147 -23.57 40.94 -17.38
N ALA A 148 -23.47 41.19 -16.06
CA ALA A 148 -23.72 42.50 -15.47
C ALA A 148 -22.76 43.59 -15.97
N ILE A 149 -21.47 43.28 -16.16
CA ILE A 149 -20.51 44.21 -16.76
C ILE A 149 -20.94 44.56 -18.19
N THR A 150 -21.28 43.58 -19.02
CA THR A 150 -21.72 43.85 -20.40
C THR A 150 -22.99 44.69 -20.47
N GLU A 151 -23.92 44.53 -19.53
CA GLU A 151 -25.12 45.35 -19.44
C GLU A 151 -24.78 46.79 -19.03
N LYS A 152 -23.88 46.97 -18.06
CA LYS A 152 -23.40 48.28 -17.64
C LYS A 152 -22.61 49.00 -18.74
N GLU A 153 -21.82 48.29 -19.52
CA GLU A 153 -21.11 48.84 -20.69
C GLU A 153 -22.11 49.38 -21.73
N LYS A 154 -23.15 48.60 -22.08
CA LYS A 154 -24.22 49.07 -22.98
C LYS A 154 -24.94 50.30 -22.43
N ALA A 155 -25.29 50.30 -21.15
CA ALA A 155 -25.95 51.43 -20.51
C ALA A 155 -25.05 52.68 -20.50
N PHE A 156 -23.74 52.50 -20.32
CA PHE A 156 -22.76 53.57 -20.39
C PHE A 156 -22.65 54.15 -21.81
N ASP A 157 -22.58 53.31 -22.83
CA ASP A 157 -22.58 53.73 -24.24
C ASP A 157 -23.85 54.50 -24.61
N ASP A 158 -25.01 54.01 -24.18
CA ASP A 158 -26.30 54.70 -24.36
C ASP A 158 -26.30 56.07 -23.67
N GLN A 159 -25.83 56.17 -22.42
CA GLN A 159 -25.72 57.44 -21.70
C GLN A 159 -24.75 58.40 -22.38
N LYS A 160 -23.61 57.91 -22.87
CA LYS A 160 -22.63 58.70 -23.62
C LYS A 160 -23.26 59.29 -24.89
N SER A 161 -24.00 58.48 -25.66
CA SER A 161 -24.70 58.97 -26.86
C SER A 161 -25.75 60.03 -26.56
N ARG A 162 -26.43 59.94 -25.41
CA ARG A 162 -27.39 60.96 -24.95
C ARG A 162 -26.69 62.24 -24.53
N LEU A 163 -25.56 62.16 -23.84
CA LEU A 163 -24.74 63.31 -23.49
C LEU A 163 -24.28 64.05 -24.74
N GLU A 164 -23.75 63.33 -25.74
CA GLU A 164 -23.35 63.92 -27.02
C GLU A 164 -24.53 64.67 -27.70
N LYS A 165 -25.74 64.09 -27.70
CA LYS A 165 -26.94 64.77 -28.20
C LYS A 165 -27.26 66.05 -27.43
N VAL A 166 -27.30 65.98 -26.10
CA VAL A 166 -27.58 67.15 -25.26
C VAL A 166 -26.53 68.24 -25.45
N GLU A 167 -25.24 67.89 -25.59
CA GLU A 167 -24.17 68.85 -25.88
C GLU A 167 -24.35 69.53 -27.25
N THR A 168 -24.78 68.78 -28.27
CA THR A 168 -25.11 69.39 -29.58
C THR A 168 -26.32 70.32 -29.50
N GLU A 169 -27.39 69.93 -28.81
CA GLU A 169 -28.56 70.78 -28.56
C GLU A 169 -28.21 72.05 -27.78
N LEU A 170 -27.41 71.92 -26.71
CA LEU A 170 -26.95 73.06 -25.89
C LEU A 170 -26.11 74.03 -26.73
N SER A 171 -25.27 73.51 -27.63
CA SER A 171 -24.46 74.31 -28.55
C SER A 171 -25.32 75.05 -29.57
N ALA A 172 -26.43 74.44 -30.03
CA ALA A 172 -27.39 75.07 -30.93
C ALA A 172 -28.24 76.16 -30.24
N LEU A 173 -28.51 76.01 -28.94
CA LEU A 173 -29.23 76.98 -28.11
C LEU A 173 -28.34 78.11 -27.58
N LYS A 174 -27.03 78.05 -27.80
CA LYS A 174 -26.10 79.12 -27.41
C LYS A 174 -26.50 80.39 -28.18
N PRO A 175 -26.92 81.47 -27.49
CA PRO A 175 -27.42 82.65 -28.19
C PRO A 175 -26.31 83.24 -29.06
N ALA A 176 -26.67 83.63 -30.29
CA ALA A 176 -25.83 84.50 -31.10
C ALA A 176 -25.48 85.74 -30.25
N ALA A 177 -24.21 86.13 -30.27
CA ALA A 177 -23.70 87.28 -29.53
C ALA A 177 -24.70 88.44 -29.63
N PRO A 178 -25.05 89.10 -28.51
CA PRO A 178 -26.05 90.15 -28.55
C PRO A 178 -25.57 91.23 -29.50
N ALA A 179 -26.37 91.48 -30.55
CA ALA A 179 -26.24 92.70 -31.33
C ALA A 179 -26.33 93.89 -30.36
N GLU A 180 -25.39 94.82 -30.47
CA GLU A 180 -25.38 96.07 -29.71
C GLU A 180 -26.71 96.82 -29.93
N TYR A 181 -27.57 96.81 -28.91
CA TYR A 181 -28.76 97.65 -28.88
C TYR A 181 -28.43 98.96 -28.17
N THR A 182 -28.22 100.04 -28.92
CA THR A 182 -28.08 101.39 -28.38
C THR A 182 -29.46 101.97 -28.00
N SER A 183 -29.58 102.52 -26.79
CA SER A 183 -30.84 102.97 -26.16
C SER A 183 -31.55 104.15 -26.83
N GLU A 184 -30.94 104.79 -27.83
CA GLU A 184 -31.44 106.03 -28.44
C GLU A 184 -32.64 105.80 -29.38
N GLU A 185 -32.83 104.61 -29.94
CA GLU A 185 -33.92 104.34 -30.90
C GLU A 185 -35.30 104.13 -30.26
N ARG A 186 -35.36 103.97 -28.94
CA ARG A 186 -36.61 103.66 -28.22
C ARG A 186 -37.39 104.89 -27.77
N LEU A 187 -36.76 106.07 -27.79
CA LEU A 187 -37.39 107.32 -27.37
C LEU A 187 -38.24 107.92 -28.50
N VAL A 188 -39.49 108.25 -28.18
CA VAL A 188 -40.50 108.75 -29.11
C VAL A 188 -41.10 110.04 -28.56
N CYS A 189 -41.18 111.09 -29.38
CA CYS A 189 -41.86 112.34 -29.02
C CYS A 189 -43.36 112.10 -28.79
N PRO A 190 -43.90 112.36 -27.59
CA PRO A 190 -45.33 112.16 -27.30
C PRO A 190 -46.26 113.05 -28.12
N SER A 191 -45.75 114.18 -28.61
CA SER A 191 -46.56 115.19 -29.32
C SER A 191 -46.64 114.96 -30.84
N CYS A 192 -45.62 114.41 -31.49
CA CYS A 192 -45.62 114.22 -32.95
C CYS A 192 -45.08 112.87 -33.44
N GLY A 193 -44.65 111.99 -32.54
CA GLY A 193 -44.17 110.64 -32.88
C GLY A 193 -42.75 110.56 -33.44
N ALA A 194 -42.00 111.67 -33.50
CA ALA A 194 -40.60 111.66 -33.97
C ALA A 194 -39.70 110.79 -33.06
N ARG A 195 -38.72 110.08 -33.62
CA ARG A 195 -37.91 109.07 -32.92
C ARG A 195 -36.41 109.30 -33.07
N GLY A 196 -35.63 108.83 -32.10
CA GLY A 196 -34.17 108.78 -32.18
C GLY A 196 -33.53 110.14 -32.46
N LYS A 197 -32.88 110.29 -33.62
CA LYS A 197 -32.09 111.48 -34.03
C LYS A 197 -32.89 112.80 -34.05
N ASP A 198 -34.22 112.71 -34.13
CA ASP A 198 -35.15 113.86 -34.08
C ASP A 198 -35.39 114.38 -32.64
N LEU A 199 -34.83 113.73 -31.62
CA LEU A 199 -34.86 114.15 -30.23
C LEU A 199 -33.49 114.69 -29.83
N LYS A 200 -33.47 115.83 -29.14
CA LYS A 200 -32.26 116.43 -28.57
C LYS A 200 -32.40 116.43 -27.06
N VAL A 201 -31.39 115.92 -26.36
CA VAL A 201 -31.32 116.06 -24.90
C VAL A 201 -30.79 117.47 -24.58
N GLU A 202 -31.56 118.24 -23.83
CA GLU A 202 -31.14 119.54 -23.31
C GLU A 202 -31.23 119.56 -21.78
N GLU A 203 -30.27 120.23 -21.16
CA GLU A 203 -30.26 120.43 -19.71
C GLU A 203 -31.15 121.60 -19.32
N ASP A 204 -32.16 121.34 -18.51
CA ASP A 204 -33.06 122.32 -17.92
C ASP A 204 -32.37 123.01 -16.73
N LYS A 205 -31.73 124.14 -17.04
CA LYS A 205 -31.01 124.96 -16.06
C LYS A 205 -31.91 125.81 -15.16
N SER A 206 -33.24 125.68 -15.26
CA SER A 206 -34.18 126.42 -14.41
C SER A 206 -34.09 125.99 -12.94
N LYS A 207 -33.68 124.75 -12.67
CA LYS A 207 -33.52 124.21 -11.31
C LYS A 207 -32.34 123.25 -11.24
N VAL A 208 -31.44 123.49 -10.30
CA VAL A 208 -30.38 122.52 -9.95
C VAL A 208 -31.04 121.35 -9.23
N LEU A 209 -30.88 120.14 -9.77
CA LEU A 209 -31.41 118.92 -9.14
C LEU A 209 -30.52 118.48 -7.98
N SER A 210 -29.22 118.45 -8.20
CA SER A 210 -28.21 118.04 -7.21
C SER A 210 -26.84 118.62 -7.57
N TYR A 211 -25.90 118.59 -6.64
CA TYR A 211 -24.49 118.90 -6.92
C TYR A 211 -23.69 117.59 -6.91
N VAL A 212 -22.86 117.40 -7.92
CA VAL A 212 -21.85 116.34 -7.93
C VAL A 212 -20.49 117.03 -7.79
N GLY A 213 -19.96 117.03 -6.56
CA GLY A 213 -18.83 117.88 -6.20
C GLY A 213 -19.22 119.37 -6.25
N HIS A 214 -18.42 120.19 -6.94
CA HIS A 214 -18.68 121.64 -7.11
C HIS A 214 -19.48 121.99 -8.37
N ALA A 215 -19.91 121.00 -9.17
CA ALA A 215 -20.68 121.23 -10.39
C ALA A 215 -22.18 120.98 -10.16
N PRO A 216 -23.07 121.94 -10.51
CA PRO A 216 -24.52 121.72 -10.47
C PRO A 216 -24.96 120.77 -11.58
N MET A 217 -25.75 119.75 -11.23
CA MET A 217 -26.44 118.86 -12.15
C MET A 217 -27.86 119.36 -12.38
N TYR A 218 -28.25 119.41 -13.66
CA TYR A 218 -29.55 119.88 -14.10
C TYR A 218 -30.40 118.73 -14.64
N ALA A 219 -31.72 118.88 -14.66
CA ALA A 219 -32.60 117.89 -15.28
C ALA A 219 -32.32 117.81 -16.78
N LYS A 220 -32.36 116.61 -17.36
CA LYS A 220 -32.22 116.43 -18.81
C LYS A 220 -33.59 116.19 -19.41
N ASN A 221 -34.04 117.07 -20.28
CA ASN A 221 -35.31 116.95 -21.00
C ASN A 221 -35.03 116.62 -22.47
N ASN A 222 -35.88 115.80 -23.07
CA ASN A 222 -35.85 115.50 -24.49
C ASN A 222 -36.71 116.52 -25.23
N VAL A 223 -36.08 117.29 -26.11
CA VAL A 223 -36.74 118.27 -26.95
C VAL A 223 -36.86 117.71 -28.35
N CYS A 224 -38.09 117.62 -28.85
CA CYS A 224 -38.32 117.21 -30.22
C CYS A 224 -37.91 118.33 -31.20
N LYS A 225 -37.00 118.03 -32.12
CA LYS A 225 -36.55 118.96 -33.16
C LYS A 225 -37.65 119.30 -34.18
N LYS A 226 -38.68 118.44 -34.31
CA LYS A 226 -39.78 118.62 -35.27
C LYS A 226 -40.92 119.50 -34.76
N CYS A 227 -41.37 119.29 -33.52
CA CYS A 227 -42.50 120.04 -32.97
C CYS A 227 -42.15 120.94 -31.78
N GLY A 228 -40.89 120.91 -31.30
CA GLY A 228 -40.43 121.71 -30.17
C GLY A 228 -40.91 121.22 -28.79
N TYR A 229 -41.71 120.15 -28.74
CA TYR A 229 -42.24 119.61 -27.48
C TYR A 229 -41.12 119.05 -26.59
N LYS A 230 -41.11 119.43 -25.30
CA LYS A 230 -40.15 119.02 -24.29
C LYS A 230 -40.78 117.98 -23.35
N PHE A 231 -40.12 116.85 -23.12
CA PHE A 231 -40.60 115.75 -22.27
C PHE A 231 -39.46 114.92 -21.66
#